data_AF-A0A533Q8V2-F1
#
_entry.id   AF-A0A533Q8V2-F1
#
_cell.length_a   1.000
_cell.length_b   1.000
_cell.length_c   1.000
_cell.angle_alpha   90.00
_cell.angle_beta   90.00
_cell.angle_gamma   90.00
#
_symmetry.space_group_name_H-M   'P 1'
#
loop_
_entity.id
_entity.type
_entity.pdbx_description
1 polymer ?
#
loop_
_entity_poly.entity_id
_entity_poly.type
_entity_poly.pdbx_seq_one_letter_code
_entity_poly.pdbx_strand_id
1 'polypeptide(L)'
;MDAVVILPDHIHCIWRLPLDDDDFSTRWRLIKRYFSIGIDAPLTKRAEKKVWQRRFWEHLLRNEEDWRTHMDYIHYNPVKHGYVQNPGDWPYGSFQRAVTEGLYPANWGTKEPSSINGMNLE
;
A
#
# COMPACT_ATOMS: atom_id res chain seq x y z
N MET A 1 0.24 3.26 10.88
CA MET A 1 -0.20 3.09 9.48
C MET A 1 -1.59 2.53 9.52
N ASP A 2 -2.50 3.12 8.74
CA ASP A 2 -3.92 2.77 8.75
C ASP A 2 -4.15 1.55 7.84
N ALA A 3 -3.53 1.52 6.65
CA ALA A 3 -3.48 0.36 5.77
C ALA A 3 -2.13 0.22 5.04
N VAL A 4 -1.86 -1.00 4.60
CA VAL A 4 -0.74 -1.42 3.75
C VAL A 4 -1.09 -2.71 3.02
N VAL A 5 -0.61 -2.81 1.79
CA VAL A 5 -0.55 -4.03 0.98
C VAL A 5 0.82 -4.09 0.29
N ILE A 6 1.46 -5.26 0.31
CA ILE A 6 2.71 -5.53 -0.38
C ILE A 6 2.39 -6.52 -1.49
N LEU A 7 2.64 -6.13 -2.72
CA LEU A 7 2.47 -6.93 -3.93
C LEU A 7 3.85 -7.34 -4.48
N PRO A 8 3.91 -8.30 -5.41
CA PRO A 8 5.18 -8.75 -5.97
C PRO A 8 6.07 -7.65 -6.57
N ASP A 9 5.47 -6.58 -7.09
CA ASP A 9 6.15 -5.51 -7.82
C ASP A 9 5.97 -4.10 -7.20
N HIS A 10 4.99 -3.89 -6.32
CA HIS A 10 4.74 -2.59 -5.69
C HIS A 10 4.09 -2.68 -4.30
N ILE A 11 3.94 -1.53 -3.63
CA ILE A 11 3.36 -1.40 -2.29
C ILE A 11 2.45 -0.18 -2.28
N HIS A 12 1.26 -0.32 -1.69
CA HIS A 12 0.41 0.81 -1.32
C HIS A 12 0.24 0.87 0.20
N CYS A 13 0.16 2.07 0.78
CA CYS A 13 -0.09 2.25 2.20
C CYS A 13 -0.64 3.64 2.56
N ILE A 14 -1.37 3.72 3.67
CA ILE A 14 -1.84 4.97 4.29
C ILE A 14 -1.09 5.21 5.58
N TRP A 15 -0.48 6.38 5.69
CA TRP A 15 0.26 6.81 6.87
C TRP A 15 -0.44 7.97 7.54
N ARG A 16 -0.56 7.87 8.86
CA ARG A 16 -0.86 8.99 9.73
C ARG A 16 0.43 9.34 10.46
N LEU A 17 0.95 10.53 10.19
CA LEU A 17 2.14 11.04 10.86
C LEU A 17 1.77 11.72 12.18
N PRO A 18 2.73 11.86 13.12
CA PRO A 18 2.54 12.69 14.30
C PRO A 18 2.08 14.12 13.94
N LEU A 19 1.45 14.79 14.91
CA LEU A 19 1.13 16.20 14.78
C LEU A 19 2.43 16.99 14.48
N ASP A 20 2.34 17.94 13.54
CA ASP A 20 3.46 18.78 13.10
C ASP A 20 4.64 18.02 12.46
N ASP A 21 4.41 16.80 11.95
CA ASP A 21 5.39 16.02 11.20
C ASP A 21 4.87 15.70 9.79
N ASP A 22 5.52 16.25 8.78
CA ASP A 22 5.21 16.03 7.35
C ASP A 22 6.32 15.27 6.61
N ASP A 23 7.33 14.74 7.32
CA ASP A 23 8.51 14.14 6.70
C ASP A 23 8.29 12.66 6.31
N PHE A 24 7.27 12.41 5.48
CA PHE A 24 7.08 11.10 4.84
C PHE A 24 8.20 10.79 3.83
N SER A 25 8.81 11.82 3.25
CA SER A 25 9.86 11.69 2.24
C SER A 25 11.12 11.02 2.79
N THR A 26 11.62 11.44 3.96
CA THR A 26 12.79 10.81 4.59
C THR A 26 12.49 9.38 4.99
N ARG A 27 11.30 9.12 5.54
CA ARG A 27 10.90 7.77 5.94
C ARG A 27 10.86 6.81 4.76
N TRP A 28 10.27 7.21 3.63
CA TRP A 28 10.30 6.42 2.40
C TRP A 28 11.72 6.21 1.88
N ARG A 29 12.58 7.23 1.90
CA ARG A 29 14.00 7.12 1.55
C ARG A 29 14.70 6.07 2.41
N LEU A 30 14.45 6.06 3.73
CA LEU A 30 15.05 5.10 4.66
C LEU A 30 14.53 3.68 4.44
N ILE A 31 13.22 3.48 4.25
CA ILE A 31 12.64 2.17 3.95
C ILE A 31 13.26 1.59 2.67
N LYS A 32 13.26 2.36 1.58
CA LYS A 32 13.84 1.93 0.30
C LYS A 32 15.33 1.60 0.43
N ARG A 33 16.07 2.36 1.24
CA ARG A 33 17.48 2.10 1.54
C ARG A 33 17.65 0.79 2.30
N TYR A 34 16.98 0.61 3.43
CA TYR A 34 17.16 -0.57 4.28
C TYR A 34 16.77 -1.86 3.58
N PHE A 35 15.67 -1.85 2.82
CA PHE A 35 15.28 -3.01 2.00
C PHE A 35 16.35 -3.35 0.95
N SER A 36 16.87 -2.35 0.26
CA SER A 36 17.88 -2.54 -0.79
C SER A 36 19.21 -3.09 -0.26
N ILE A 37 19.57 -2.91 1.02
CA ILE A 37 20.87 -3.36 1.55
C ILE A 37 21.08 -4.86 1.32
N GLY A 38 20.07 -5.68 1.62
CA GLY A 38 20.15 -7.15 1.53
C GLY A 38 19.91 -7.75 0.14
N ILE A 39 19.60 -6.94 -0.87
CA ILE A 39 19.20 -7.44 -2.20
C ILE A 39 20.35 -7.34 -3.18
N ASP A 40 20.73 -8.44 -3.82
CA ASP A 40 21.62 -8.38 -4.97
C ASP A 40 20.85 -7.85 -6.19
N ALA A 41 21.26 -6.70 -6.72
CA ALA A 41 20.58 -6.03 -7.81
C ALA A 41 21.55 -5.16 -8.63
N PRO A 42 21.31 -5.00 -9.94
CA PRO A 42 22.13 -4.17 -10.80
C PRO A 42 22.20 -2.72 -10.28
N LEU A 43 23.37 -2.11 -10.42
CA LEU A 43 23.59 -0.72 -10.04
C LEU A 43 23.25 0.24 -11.19
N THR A 44 22.77 1.44 -10.83
CA THR A 44 22.72 2.58 -11.74
C THR A 44 24.12 3.20 -11.90
N LYS A 45 24.27 4.15 -12.84
CA LYS A 45 25.50 4.96 -12.98
C LYS A 45 25.86 5.74 -11.70
N ARG A 46 24.92 5.89 -10.76
CA ARG A 46 25.11 6.56 -9.47
C ARG A 46 25.33 5.59 -8.30
N ALA A 47 25.62 4.31 -8.60
CA ALA A 47 25.78 3.25 -7.61
C ALA A 47 24.53 2.98 -6.74
N GLU A 48 23.33 3.27 -7.27
CA GLU A 48 22.06 2.93 -6.61
C GLU A 48 21.56 1.57 -7.12
N LYS A 49 21.07 0.70 -6.23
CA LYS A 49 20.47 -0.58 -6.63
C LYS A 49 19.14 -0.35 -7.36
N LYS A 50 18.96 -0.99 -8.52
CA LYS A 50 17.74 -0.92 -9.34
C LYS A 50 16.62 -1.82 -8.81
N VAL A 51 16.24 -1.60 -7.56
CA VAL A 51 15.13 -2.32 -6.90
C VAL A 51 13.84 -1.50 -6.95
N TRP A 52 13.94 -0.19 -6.70
CA TRP A 52 12.79 0.69 -6.58
C TRP A 52 12.67 1.62 -7.77
N GLN A 53 11.44 1.90 -8.20
CA GLN A 53 11.18 3.08 -9.02
C GLN A 53 11.60 4.37 -8.29
N ARG A 54 12.04 5.37 -9.07
CA ARG A 54 12.45 6.68 -8.55
C ARG A 54 11.21 7.46 -8.10
N ARG A 55 11.33 8.18 -6.98
CA ARG A 55 10.21 8.87 -6.30
C ARG A 55 9.11 7.87 -5.92
N PHE A 56 7.95 8.36 -5.56
CA PHE A 56 6.75 7.60 -5.24
C PHE A 56 5.56 8.47 -5.64
N TRP A 57 4.37 7.88 -5.68
CA TRP A 57 3.12 8.61 -5.79
C TRP A 57 2.61 8.94 -4.39
N GLU A 58 2.10 10.15 -4.20
CA GLU A 58 1.50 10.61 -2.95
C GLU A 58 0.16 11.29 -3.19
N HIS A 59 -0.78 11.04 -2.27
CA HIS A 59 -2.07 11.72 -2.21
C HIS A 59 -2.42 12.00 -0.76
N LEU A 60 -2.76 13.26 -0.47
CA LEU A 60 -3.17 13.69 0.86
C LEU A 60 -4.66 13.42 1.04
N LEU A 61 -4.99 12.51 1.97
CA LEU A 61 -6.37 12.17 2.31
C LEU A 61 -7.00 13.31 3.11
N ARG A 62 -8.09 13.88 2.58
CA ARG A 62 -8.66 15.14 3.13
C ARG A 62 -9.87 14.96 4.03
N ASN A 63 -10.54 13.82 3.92
CA ASN A 63 -11.76 13.54 4.67
C ASN A 63 -11.93 12.02 4.85
N GLU A 64 -12.97 11.65 5.60
CA GLU A 64 -13.24 10.24 5.93
C GLU A 64 -13.65 9.40 4.71
N GLU A 65 -14.36 9.98 3.74
CA GLU A 65 -14.76 9.27 2.52
C GLU A 65 -13.54 8.94 1.66
N ASP A 66 -12.65 9.90 1.45
CA ASP A 66 -11.38 9.73 0.75
C ASP A 66 -10.50 8.68 1.44
N TRP A 67 -10.45 8.70 2.78
CA TRP A 67 -9.77 7.69 3.58
C TRP A 67 -10.38 6.29 3.39
N ARG A 68 -11.71 6.14 3.45
CA ARG A 68 -12.38 4.84 3.24
C ARG A 68 -12.15 4.29 1.83
N THR A 69 -12.26 5.14 0.81
CA THR A 69 -12.01 4.74 -0.58
C THR A 69 -10.58 4.23 -0.78
N HIS A 70 -9.58 4.89 -0.17
CA HIS A 70 -8.19 4.42 -0.26
C HIS A 70 -7.91 3.18 0.60
N MET A 71 -8.58 3.02 1.75
CA MET A 71 -8.55 1.77 2.52
C MET A 71 -9.06 0.60 1.66
N ASP A 72 -10.24 0.78 1.04
CA ASP A 72 -10.85 -0.19 0.14
C ASP A 72 -9.89 -0.52 -1.02
N TYR A 73 -9.32 0.50 -1.66
CA TYR A 73 -8.41 0.30 -2.78
C TYR A 73 -7.20 -0.56 -2.37
N ILE A 74 -6.56 -0.22 -1.25
CA ILE A 74 -5.38 -0.92 -0.75
C ILE A 74 -5.68 -2.38 -0.43
N HIS A 75 -6.76 -2.65 0.29
CA HIS A 75 -7.08 -4.02 0.70
C HIS A 75 -7.64 -4.86 -0.46
N TYR A 76 -8.31 -4.26 -1.43
CA TYR A 76 -8.80 -4.96 -2.62
C TYR A 76 -7.71 -5.19 -3.68
N ASN A 77 -6.59 -4.47 -3.61
CA ASN A 77 -5.56 -4.48 -4.65
C ASN A 77 -5.03 -5.89 -5.02
N PRO A 78 -4.82 -6.85 -4.09
CA PRO A 78 -4.43 -8.22 -4.46
C PRO A 78 -5.46 -8.94 -5.34
N VAL A 79 -6.75 -8.66 -5.16
CA VAL A 79 -7.83 -9.17 -6.01
C VAL A 79 -7.85 -8.45 -7.35
N LYS A 80 -7.69 -7.11 -7.35
CA LYS A 80 -7.56 -6.30 -8.58
C LYS A 80 -6.45 -6.83 -9.50
N HIS A 81 -5.30 -7.21 -8.95
CA HIS A 81 -4.18 -7.79 -9.70
C HIS A 81 -4.31 -9.29 -9.98
N GLY A 82 -5.38 -9.95 -9.53
CA GLY A 82 -5.65 -11.36 -9.78
C GLY A 82 -4.77 -12.33 -9.01
N TYR A 83 -4.09 -11.89 -7.95
CA TYR A 83 -3.24 -12.78 -7.13
C TYR A 83 -4.07 -13.70 -6.22
N VAL A 84 -5.24 -13.24 -5.79
CA VAL A 84 -6.18 -13.97 -4.93
C VAL A 84 -7.62 -13.66 -5.34
N GLN A 85 -8.57 -14.51 -4.93
CA GLN A 85 -10.00 -14.30 -5.18
C GLN A 85 -10.66 -13.45 -4.10
N ASN A 86 -10.12 -13.45 -2.87
CA ASN A 86 -10.62 -12.64 -1.76
C ASN A 86 -9.46 -11.90 -1.08
N PRO A 87 -9.66 -10.69 -0.55
CA PRO A 87 -8.63 -9.95 0.19
C PRO A 87 -8.07 -10.74 1.39
N GLY A 88 -8.90 -11.56 2.04
CA GLY A 88 -8.53 -12.40 3.18
C GLY A 88 -7.45 -13.44 2.89
N ASP A 89 -7.32 -13.84 1.62
CA ASP A 89 -6.37 -14.87 1.18
C ASP A 89 -4.96 -14.29 0.96
N TRP A 90 -4.80 -12.97 1.00
CA TRP A 90 -3.50 -12.31 0.86
C TRP A 90 -2.84 -12.08 2.24
N PRO A 91 -1.71 -12.74 2.55
CA PRO A 91 -1.08 -12.60 3.86
C PRO A 91 -0.20 -11.35 3.97
N TYR A 92 0.17 -10.72 2.84
CA TYR A 92 1.16 -9.63 2.80
C TYR A 92 0.47 -8.26 2.83
N GLY A 93 -0.26 -7.99 3.91
CA GLY A 93 -0.97 -6.74 4.08
C GLY A 93 -1.60 -6.59 5.46
N SER A 94 -2.49 -5.63 5.56
CA SER A 94 -3.17 -5.25 6.81
C SER A 94 -4.65 -5.62 6.84
N PHE A 95 -5.15 -6.36 5.84
CA PHE A 95 -6.57 -6.67 5.74
C PHE A 95 -7.08 -7.51 6.93
N GLN A 96 -6.35 -8.56 7.36
CA GLN A 96 -6.78 -9.34 8.53
C GLN A 96 -6.85 -8.50 9.81
N ARG A 97 -5.94 -7.53 9.97
CA ARG A 97 -6.00 -6.56 11.09
C ARG A 97 -7.25 -5.70 10.99
N ALA A 98 -7.56 -5.16 9.81
CA ALA A 98 -8.75 -4.34 9.59
C ALA A 98 -10.05 -5.12 9.86
N VAL A 99 -10.11 -6.41 9.52
CA VAL A 99 -11.22 -7.30 9.91
C VAL A 99 -11.31 -7.46 11.42
N THR A 100 -10.17 -7.70 12.10
CA THR A 100 -10.11 -7.86 13.57
C THR A 100 -10.55 -6.59 14.31
N GLU A 101 -10.22 -5.42 13.76
CA GLU A 101 -10.62 -4.12 14.29
C GLU A 101 -12.06 -3.72 13.95
N GLY A 102 -12.79 -4.56 13.19
CA GLY A 102 -14.18 -4.34 12.83
C GLY A 102 -14.40 -3.34 11.68
N LEU A 103 -13.35 -2.97 10.95
CA LEU A 103 -13.44 -2.08 9.79
C LEU A 103 -14.04 -2.78 8.56
N TYR A 104 -13.81 -4.09 8.44
CA TYR A 104 -14.37 -4.92 7.37
C TYR A 104 -15.02 -6.19 7.91
N PRO A 105 -16.12 -6.66 7.31
CA PRO A 105 -16.53 -8.05 7.49
C PRO A 105 -15.50 -8.99 6.83
N ALA A 106 -15.35 -10.21 7.34
CA ALA A 106 -14.35 -11.17 6.85
C ALA A 106 -14.56 -11.56 5.36
N ASN A 107 -15.79 -11.47 4.87
CA ASN A 107 -16.16 -11.72 3.47
C ASN A 107 -16.23 -10.44 2.63
N TRP A 108 -15.68 -9.32 3.10
CA TRP A 108 -15.58 -8.11 2.29
C TRP A 108 -14.70 -8.34 1.06
N GLY A 109 -15.03 -7.69 -0.05
CA GLY A 109 -14.21 -7.76 -1.28
C GLY A 109 -14.38 -9.04 -2.09
N THR A 110 -15.44 -9.83 -1.87
CA THR A 110 -15.81 -10.94 -2.79
C THR A 110 -16.24 -10.46 -4.18
N LYS A 111 -16.52 -9.17 -4.31
CA LYS A 111 -16.77 -8.44 -5.56
C LYS A 111 -16.10 -7.07 -5.42
N GLU A 112 -15.81 -6.45 -6.56
CA GLU A 112 -15.26 -5.09 -6.56
C GLU A 112 -16.20 -4.12 -5.84
N PRO A 113 -15.73 -3.44 -4.78
CA PRO A 113 -16.49 -2.40 -4.10
C PRO A 113 -16.80 -1.23 -5.06
N SER A 114 -18.02 -0.69 -4.98
CA SER A 114 -18.42 0.45 -5.80
C SER A 114 -17.61 1.72 -5.53
N SER A 115 -17.05 1.84 -4.32
CA SER A 115 -16.19 2.95 -3.88
C SER A 115 -14.92 3.09 -4.72
N ILE A 116 -14.43 1.99 -5.31
CA ILE A 116 -13.15 1.97 -6.03
C ILE A 116 -13.28 1.58 -7.50
N ASN A 117 -14.51 1.53 -8.02
CA ASN A 117 -14.78 1.15 -9.40
C ASN A 117 -14.02 2.05 -10.38
N GLY A 118 -13.17 1.45 -11.21
CA GLY A 118 -12.35 2.15 -12.20
C GLY A 118 -11.19 2.97 -11.62
N MET A 119 -10.93 2.86 -10.31
CA MET A 119 -9.82 3.55 -9.67
C MET A 119 -8.48 2.91 -10.09
N ASN A 120 -7.50 3.73 -10.46
CA ASN A 120 -6.13 3.27 -10.71
C ASN A 120 -5.13 4.25 -10.10
N LEU A 121 -4.33 3.75 -9.16
CA LEU A 121 -3.31 4.49 -8.42
C LEU A 121 -1.88 3.96 -8.67
N GLU A 122 -1.71 3.13 -9.70
CA GLU A 122 -0.42 2.54 -10.11
C GLU A 122 0.39 3.46 -11.05
#